data_AF-A0A523MFI3-F1
#
_entry.id   AF-A0A523MFI3-F1
#
_cell.length_a   1.000
_cell.length_b   1.000
_cell.length_c   1.000
_cell.angle_alpha   90.00
_cell.angle_beta   90.00
_cell.angle_gamma   90.00
#
_symmetry.space_group_name_H-M   'P 1'
#
loop_
_entity.id
_entity.type
_entity.pdbx_description
1 polymer ?
#
loop_
_entity_poly.entity_id
_entity_poly.type
_entity_poly.pdbx_seq_one_letter_code
_entity_poly.pdbx_strand_id
1 'polypeptide(L)' 'MEELLPNWRSWYPSLFHAAEDLGIIRARVCSPDSLMLSSRHASIQNQALQAHREQWGGHEKLNND' A
#
# COMPACT_ATOMS: atom_id res chain seq x y z
N MET A 1 3.68 -2.05 -30.06
CA MET A 1 3.96 -3.26 -29.24
C MET A 1 5.27 -3.88 -29.65
N GLU A 2 5.44 -4.32 -30.89
CA GLU A 2 6.76 -4.76 -31.41
C GLU A 2 7.84 -3.65 -31.39
N GLU A 3 7.42 -2.39 -31.51
CA GLU A 3 8.30 -1.22 -31.41
C GLU A 3 8.83 -0.97 -29.98
N LEU A 4 8.02 -1.30 -28.96
CA LEU A 4 8.36 -1.10 -27.55
C LEU A 4 9.08 -2.32 -26.98
N LEU A 5 8.74 -3.50 -27.52
CA LEU A 5 9.12 -4.82 -27.04
C LEU A 5 9.42 -5.75 -28.23
N PRO A 6 10.49 -5.52 -28.99
CA PRO A 6 10.80 -6.36 -30.15
C PRO A 6 11.16 -7.79 -29.70
N ASN A 7 10.56 -8.79 -30.35
CA ASN A 7 10.80 -10.21 -30.12
C ASN A 7 10.56 -10.69 -28.68
N TRP A 8 9.77 -9.98 -27.87
CA TRP A 8 9.55 -10.32 -26.46
C TRP A 8 9.04 -11.74 -26.23
N ARG A 9 8.25 -12.27 -27.17
CA ARG A 9 7.69 -13.64 -27.13
C ARG A 9 8.75 -14.73 -27.10
N SER A 10 9.97 -14.45 -27.57
CA SER A 10 11.07 -15.42 -27.55
C SER A 10 11.75 -15.52 -26.19
N TRP A 11 11.60 -14.50 -25.34
CA TRP A 11 12.31 -14.37 -24.07
C TRP A 11 11.38 -14.44 -22.86
N TYR A 12 10.10 -14.13 -23.03
CA TYR A 12 9.12 -14.07 -21.95
C TYR A 12 7.87 -14.89 -22.23
N PRO A 13 7.35 -15.62 -21.23
CA PRO A 13 6.16 -16.45 -21.36
C PRO A 13 4.87 -15.63 -21.49
N SER A 14 4.89 -14.35 -21.08
CA SER A 14 3.76 -13.43 -21.26
C SER A 14 4.24 -11.99 -21.45
N LEU A 15 3.38 -11.18 -22.07
CA LEU A 15 3.64 -9.77 -22.29
C LEU A 15 3.87 -9.02 -20.97
N PHE A 16 3.09 -9.38 -19.95
CA PHE A 16 3.15 -8.74 -18.65
C PHE A 16 4.50 -8.94 -17.97
N HIS A 17 5.12 -10.11 -18.10
CA HIS A 17 6.48 -10.33 -17.61
C HIS A 17 7.50 -9.42 -18.34
N ALA A 18 7.41 -9.34 -19.67
CA ALA A 18 8.31 -8.45 -20.43
C ALA A 18 8.13 -6.98 -20.05
N ALA A 19 6.89 -6.54 -19.84
CA ALA A 19 6.58 -5.17 -19.47
C ALA A 19 6.92 -4.84 -18.00
N GLU A 20 6.90 -5.81 -17.10
CA GLU A 20 7.36 -5.70 -15.71
C GLU A 20 8.89 -5.55 -15.66
N ASP A 21 9.64 -6.45 -16.31
CA ASP A 21 11.12 -6.43 -16.31
C ASP A 21 11.68 -5.16 -16.93
N LEU A 22 11.02 -4.62 -17.96
CA LEU A 22 11.41 -3.36 -18.60
C LEU A 22 10.87 -2.12 -17.88
N GLY A 23 10.14 -2.30 -16.77
CA GLY A 23 9.62 -1.21 -15.94
C GLY A 23 8.54 -0.36 -16.64
N ILE A 24 7.98 -0.84 -17.75
CA ILE A 24 6.89 -0.19 -18.49
C ILE A 24 5.62 -0.21 -17.62
N ILE A 25 5.33 -1.34 -16.98
CA ILE A 25 4.27 -1.46 -15.99
C ILE A 25 4.90 -1.26 -14.61
N ARG A 26 4.56 -0.14 -13.95
CA ARG A 26 4.99 0.13 -12.57
C ARG A 26 4.03 -0.41 -11.51
N ALA A 27 3.00 -1.13 -11.93
CA ALA A 27 2.01 -1.70 -11.02
C ALA A 27 2.67 -2.85 -10.26
N ARG A 28 2.87 -2.69 -8.95
CA ARG A 28 3.33 -3.77 -8.09
C ARG A 28 2.15 -4.66 -7.73
N VAL A 29 2.33 -5.98 -7.86
CA VAL A 29 1.42 -6.94 -7.23
C VAL A 29 1.55 -6.76 -5.72
N CYS A 30 0.46 -6.41 -5.07
CA CYS A 30 0.39 -6.32 -3.61
C CYS A 30 -0.53 -7.41 -3.08
N SER A 31 -0.35 -7.79 -1.81
CA SER A 31 -1.30 -8.69 -1.16
C SER A 31 -2.71 -8.07 -1.20
N PRO A 32 -3.78 -8.88 -1.32
CA PRO A 32 -5.14 -8.36 -1.28
C PRO A 32 -5.42 -7.47 -0.06
N ASP A 33 -4.83 -7.79 1.09
CA ASP A 33 -4.95 -7.02 2.33
C ASP A 33 -4.42 -5.58 2.21
N SER A 34 -3.45 -5.34 1.32
CA SER A 34 -2.90 -4.00 1.05
C SER A 34 -3.88 -3.11 0.27
N LEU A 35 -4.88 -3.69 -0.38
CA LEU A 35 -5.96 -2.96 -1.04
C LEU A 35 -7.11 -2.63 -0.07
N MET A 36 -7.19 -3.31 1.07
CA MET A 36 -8.22 -3.03 2.06
C MET A 36 -8.10 -1.59 2.56
N LEU A 37 -9.20 -0.85 2.48
CA LEU A 37 -9.25 0.55 2.90
C LEU A 37 -8.89 0.69 4.39
N SER A 38 -9.31 -0.27 5.22
CA SER A 38 -8.95 -0.35 6.63
C SER A 38 -7.43 -0.44 6.83
N SER A 39 -6.75 -1.31 6.09
CA SER A 39 -5.28 -1.45 6.14
C SER A 39 -4.58 -0.16 5.69
N ARG A 40 -5.04 0.45 4.59
CA ARG A 40 -4.47 1.71 4.07
C ARG A 40 -4.65 2.89 5.03
N HIS A 41 -5.75 2.93 5.76
CA HIS A 41 -6.08 4.02 6.66
C HIS A 41 -5.78 3.72 8.13
N ALA A 42 -5.25 2.55 8.48
CA ALA A 42 -4.99 2.17 9.87
C ALA A 42 -4.11 3.20 10.59
N SER A 43 -3.06 3.71 9.92
CA SER A 43 -2.20 4.76 10.49
C SER A 43 -2.96 6.06 10.76
N ILE A 44 -3.80 6.50 9.82
CA ILE A 44 -4.58 7.75 9.95
C ILE A 44 -5.64 7.59 11.05
N GLN A 45 -6.30 6.44 11.11
CA GLN A 45 -7.28 6.13 12.16
C GLN A 45 -6.62 6.10 13.54
N ASN A 46 -5.44 5.50 13.67
CA ASN A 46 -4.69 5.48 14.92
C ASN A 46 -4.29 6.89 15.35
N GLN A 47 -3.82 7.73 14.42
CA GLN A 47 -3.49 9.13 14.71
C GLN A 47 -4.74 9.92 15.15
N ALA A 48 -5.86 9.75 14.45
CA ALA A 48 -7.13 10.40 14.82
C ALA A 48 -7.62 9.95 16.21
N LEU A 49 -7.47 8.66 16.55
CA LEU A 49 -7.80 8.14 17.87
C LEU A 49 -6.88 8.69 18.96
N GLN A 50 -5.58 8.81 18.69
CA GLN A 50 -4.64 9.41 19.63
C GLN A 50 -4.96 10.89 19.87
N ALA A 51 -5.14 11.68 18.81
CA ALA A 51 -5.53 13.09 18.91
C ALA A 51 -6.86 13.27 19.65
N HIS A 52 -7.84 12.38 19.39
CA HIS A 52 -9.10 12.39 20.10
C HIS A 52 -8.91 12.14 21.61
N ARG A 53 -8.05 11.18 22.01
CA ARG A 53 -7.74 10.93 23.42
C ARG A 53 -7.00 12.11 24.05
N GLU A 54 -6.02 12.70 23.36
CA GLU A 54 -5.27 13.85 23.87
C GLU A 54 -6.18 15.07 24.10
N GLN A 55 -7.12 15.30 23.20
CA GLN A 55 -7.95 16.50 23.23
C GLN A 55 -9.20 16.36 24.11
N TRP A 56 -9.76 15.15 24.20
CA TRP A 56 -11.07 14.91 24.83
C TRP A 56 -11.08 13.75 25.83
N GLY A 57 -10.05 12.89 25.82
CA GLY A 57 -9.86 11.84 26.82
C GLY A 57 -9.29 12.45 28.08
N GLY A 58 -10.15 13.12 28.85
CA GLY A 58 -9.78 13.83 30.07
C GLY A 58 -8.77 13.04 30.89
N HIS A 59 -7.65 13.68 31.24
CA HIS A 59 -6.56 13.09 32.03
C HIS A 59 -7.14 12.18 33.11
N GLU A 60 -7.02 10.87 32.92
CA GLU A 60 -7.28 9.92 33.99
C GLU A 60 -6.24 10.25 35.06
N LYS A 61 -6.69 10.97 36.09
CA LYS A 61 -5.85 11.38 37.19
C LYS A 61 -5.34 10.11 37.85
N LEU A 62 -4.09 9.77 37.55
CA LEU A 62 -3.25 8.93 38.37
C LEU A 62 -3.02 9.65 39.71
N ASN A 63 -4.05 9.71 40.55
CA ASN A 63 -3.90 9.86 41.99
C ASN A 63 -4.19 8.47 42.56
N ASN A 64 -3.14 7.67 42.70
CA ASN A 64 -3.14 6.66 43.74
C ASN A 64 -2.61 7.35 44.99
N ASP A 65 -3.50 7.57 45.94
CA ASP A 65 -3.18 7.84 47.34
C ASP A 65 -2.40 6.67 47.96
#